data_AF-A0A7I8WAM8-F1
#
_entry.id   AF-A0A7I8WAM8-F1
#
_cell.length_a   1.000
_cell.length_b   1.000
_cell.length_c   1.000
_cell.angle_alpha   90.00
_cell.angle_beta   90.00
_cell.angle_gamma   90.00
#
_symmetry.space_group_name_H-M   'P 1'
#
loop_
_entity.id
_entity.type
_entity.pdbx_description
1 polymer ?
#
loop_
_entity_poly.entity_id
_entity_poly.type
_entity_poly.pdbx_seq_one_letter_code
_entity_poly.pdbx_strand_id
1 'polypeptide(L)'
;MLILSILFLNRTLRLIIILLKLTMANTSKIDNNLFKVPLSTGFRRFFYFVKPEESSFDSPENVPSYINEALPFFFVLIITENIINWYKDKKMMRLNDAMSSISAGIISQLPLLFGRSIEVVVFCYVHKHYKIAELNWNSPITWWIGFLGVDLGYYCLHRAGHEINLFWAAHQVHHSSQDYNLSTALRQSIFQRYCSWMFYAPLALFLPPQVYMVHVQFNLLYQYWIHTELIDTLGPLEWIMNTPSHHRVHHGRNPYCIDKNYAGTLIIWDRLFGTFQAEEREVSYGLVHPLQTWNPFNVQLCHFKWIWLRFNQEKTILDKLSTIFKGPGWHKGTPRLGKHEELPEVR
;
A
#
# COMPACT_ATOMS: atom_id res chain seq x y z
N MET A 1 -23.06 -0.16 18.90
CA MET A 1 -22.89 -1.58 18.48
C MET A 1 -21.43 -1.96 18.18
N LEU A 2 -20.42 -1.23 18.70
CA LEU A 2 -18.98 -1.50 18.49
C LEU A 2 -18.24 -1.94 19.77
N ILE A 3 -18.97 -2.21 20.86
CA ILE A 3 -18.40 -2.63 22.15
C ILE A 3 -18.19 -4.16 22.21
N LEU A 4 -18.81 -4.93 21.30
CA LEU A 4 -18.67 -6.38 21.20
C LEU A 4 -17.43 -6.86 20.42
N SER A 5 -16.75 -5.99 19.66
CA SER A 5 -15.57 -6.35 18.87
C SER A 5 -14.27 -6.41 19.69
N ILE A 6 -14.26 -5.99 20.96
CA ILE A 6 -13.07 -6.09 21.83
C ILE A 6 -12.82 -7.54 22.29
N LEU A 7 -13.87 -8.36 22.36
CA LEU A 7 -13.77 -9.74 22.85
C LEU A 7 -13.08 -10.69 21.86
N PHE A 8 -13.01 -10.36 20.57
CA PHE A 8 -12.42 -11.21 19.52
C PHE A 8 -11.01 -10.79 19.07
N LEU A 9 -10.44 -9.72 19.63
CA LEU A 9 -9.09 -9.27 19.27
C LEU A 9 -8.04 -10.13 19.99
N ASN A 10 -7.06 -10.65 19.25
CA ASN A 10 -5.89 -11.37 19.78
C ASN A 10 -5.20 -10.51 20.87
N ARG A 11 -4.60 -11.16 21.88
CA ARG A 11 -3.85 -10.53 22.99
C ARG A 11 -2.90 -9.42 22.53
N THR A 12 -2.24 -9.56 21.38
CA THR A 12 -1.35 -8.52 20.85
C THR A 12 -2.10 -7.24 20.47
N LEU A 13 -3.24 -7.36 19.81
CA LEU A 13 -4.03 -6.20 19.40
C LEU A 13 -4.68 -5.52 20.60
N ARG A 14 -5.04 -6.28 21.64
CA ARG A 14 -5.43 -5.71 22.94
C ARG A 14 -4.28 -4.92 23.57
N LEU A 15 -3.05 -5.43 23.54
CA LEU A 15 -1.87 -4.74 24.09
C LEU A 15 -1.59 -3.44 23.32
N ILE A 16 -1.66 -3.47 21.98
CA ILE A 16 -1.51 -2.28 21.13
C ILE A 16 -2.60 -1.25 21.45
N ILE A 17 -3.86 -1.67 21.56
CA ILE A 17 -4.98 -0.79 21.93
C ILE A 17 -4.80 -0.23 23.35
N ILE A 18 -4.30 -1.01 24.30
CA ILE A 18 -4.02 -0.55 25.67
C ILE A 18 -2.89 0.48 25.66
N LEU A 19 -1.78 0.21 24.96
CA LEU A 19 -0.67 1.15 24.82
C LEU A 19 -1.15 2.45 24.18
N LEU A 20 -1.89 2.36 23.07
CA LEU A 20 -2.50 3.53 22.42
C LEU A 20 -3.47 4.27 23.33
N LYS A 21 -4.31 3.57 24.11
CA LYS A 21 -5.20 4.19 25.09
C LYS A 21 -4.44 4.89 26.22
N LEU A 22 -3.34 4.31 26.70
CA LEU A 22 -2.48 4.93 27.72
C LEU A 22 -1.77 6.18 27.16
N THR A 23 -1.30 6.12 25.90
CA THR A 23 -0.77 7.29 25.20
C THR A 23 -1.86 8.35 25.03
N MET A 24 -3.07 7.97 24.62
CA MET A 24 -4.21 8.88 24.44
C MET A 24 -4.71 9.52 25.73
N ALA A 25 -4.79 8.76 26.82
CA ALA A 25 -5.27 9.23 28.12
C ALA A 25 -4.29 10.24 28.77
N ASN A 26 -2.99 10.12 28.51
CA ASN A 26 -1.98 11.06 29.02
C ASN A 26 -1.77 12.28 28.13
N THR A 27 -2.25 12.29 26.88
CA THR A 27 -2.08 13.42 25.95
C THR A 27 -3.14 14.51 26.05
N SER A 28 -4.25 14.32 26.78
CA SER A 28 -5.27 15.38 26.94
C SER A 28 -4.79 16.59 27.75
N LYS A 29 -3.56 16.54 28.29
CA LYS A 29 -2.90 17.61 29.05
C LYS A 29 -1.62 18.14 28.41
N ILE A 30 -1.24 17.66 27.22
CA ILE A 30 -0.02 18.10 26.56
C ILE A 30 -0.42 18.86 25.29
N ASP A 31 -0.22 20.18 25.29
CA ASP A 31 -0.19 21.00 24.07
C ASP A 31 1.00 20.53 23.23
N ASN A 32 0.77 19.49 22.42
CA ASN A 32 1.80 18.83 21.66
C ASN A 32 1.87 19.43 20.26
N ASN A 33 2.80 20.38 20.06
CA ASN A 33 3.22 20.89 18.74
C ASN A 33 3.70 19.79 17.77
N LEU A 34 3.87 18.54 18.25
CA LEU A 34 4.27 17.39 17.45
C LEU A 34 3.17 16.87 16.51
N PHE A 35 1.89 16.92 16.91
CA PHE A 35 0.77 16.39 16.14
C PHE A 35 -0.11 17.52 15.62
N LYS A 36 -0.38 17.54 14.31
CA LYS A 36 -1.22 18.57 13.66
C LYS A 36 -2.71 18.41 13.91
N VAL A 37 -3.14 17.25 14.38
CA VAL A 37 -4.54 16.92 14.68
C VAL A 37 -4.62 16.15 16.00
N PRO A 38 -5.79 16.17 16.68
CA PRO A 38 -6.00 15.35 17.86
C PRO A 38 -5.66 13.88 17.60
N LEU A 39 -5.02 13.23 18.58
CA LEU A 39 -4.55 11.85 18.46
C LEU A 39 -5.69 10.87 18.09
N SER A 40 -6.89 11.08 18.63
CA SER A 40 -8.10 10.31 18.30
C SER A 40 -8.52 10.46 16.84
N THR A 41 -8.42 11.67 16.28
CA THR A 41 -8.76 11.95 14.88
C THR A 41 -7.73 11.33 13.94
N GLY A 42 -6.44 11.52 14.23
CA GLY A 42 -5.37 10.90 13.45
C GLY A 42 -5.52 9.38 13.42
N PHE A 43 -5.69 8.74 14.58
CA PHE A 43 -5.84 7.30 14.69
C PHE A 43 -7.05 6.76 13.92
N ARG A 44 -8.22 7.38 14.04
CA ARG A 44 -9.44 6.94 13.32
C ARG A 44 -9.26 6.93 11.80
N ARG A 45 -8.52 7.89 11.25
CA ARG A 45 -8.28 8.01 9.80
C ARG A 45 -7.46 6.86 9.22
N PHE A 46 -6.58 6.23 9.99
CA PHE A 46 -5.87 5.00 9.56
C PHE A 46 -6.81 3.84 9.26
N PHE A 47 -8.01 3.82 9.86
CA PHE A 47 -8.95 2.69 9.75
C PHE A 47 -10.21 3.06 8.97
N TYR A 48 -10.20 4.18 8.22
CA TYR A 48 -11.42 4.73 7.60
C TYR A 48 -12.57 4.98 8.61
N PHE A 49 -12.29 5.13 9.91
CA PHE A 49 -13.30 5.37 10.94
C PHE A 49 -13.67 6.85 11.04
N VAL A 50 -14.09 7.40 9.91
CA VAL A 50 -14.49 8.79 9.73
C VAL A 50 -15.87 8.84 9.07
N LYS A 51 -16.67 9.84 9.44
CA LYS A 51 -17.94 10.07 8.75
C LYS A 51 -17.69 10.79 7.42
N PRO A 52 -18.56 10.63 6.41
CA PRO A 52 -18.48 11.37 5.16
C PRO A 52 -18.35 12.89 5.37
N GLU A 53 -19.08 13.46 6.32
CA GLU A 53 -19.07 14.91 6.58
C GLU A 53 -17.73 15.40 7.16
N GLU A 54 -16.94 14.53 7.80
CA GLU A 54 -15.60 14.86 8.34
C GLU A 54 -14.53 14.98 7.23
N SER A 55 -14.85 14.56 6.00
CA SER A 55 -13.89 14.43 4.89
C SER A 55 -14.50 14.78 3.53
N SER A 56 -15.61 15.51 3.50
CA SER A 56 -16.20 16.03 2.27
C SER A 56 -15.86 17.50 2.13
N PHE A 57 -15.29 17.88 0.99
CA PHE A 57 -14.84 19.24 0.70
C PHE A 57 -15.50 19.75 -0.59
N ASP A 58 -15.69 21.05 -0.67
CA ASP A 58 -16.27 21.74 -1.82
C ASP A 58 -15.27 21.90 -2.98
N SER A 59 -13.97 21.95 -2.68
CA SER A 59 -12.91 22.10 -3.68
C SER A 59 -11.68 21.20 -3.40
N PRO A 60 -10.89 20.83 -4.43
CA PRO A 60 -9.63 20.09 -4.28
C PRO A 60 -8.60 20.79 -3.38
N GLU A 61 -8.58 22.13 -3.40
CA GLU A 61 -7.65 22.95 -2.63
C GLU A 61 -7.91 22.86 -1.12
N ASN A 62 -9.15 22.58 -0.72
CA ASN A 62 -9.56 22.44 0.67
C ASN A 62 -9.28 21.05 1.25
N VAL A 63 -8.87 20.08 0.42
CA VAL A 63 -8.51 18.74 0.90
C VAL A 63 -7.17 18.81 1.65
N PRO A 64 -7.15 18.47 2.95
CA PRO A 64 -5.90 18.47 3.71
C PRO A 64 -4.99 17.34 3.25
N SER A 65 -3.69 17.51 3.51
CA SER A 65 -2.72 16.42 3.36
C SER A 65 -2.76 15.53 4.59
N TYR A 66 -3.68 14.55 4.57
CA TYR A 66 -3.82 13.55 5.63
C TYR A 66 -2.52 12.75 5.84
N ILE A 67 -1.75 12.53 4.77
CA ILE A 67 -0.44 11.87 4.87
C ILE A 67 0.53 12.71 5.70
N ASN A 68 0.60 14.03 5.45
CA ASN A 68 1.49 14.92 6.22
C ASN A 68 1.05 15.03 7.69
N GLU A 69 -0.25 14.97 7.96
CA GLU A 69 -0.78 14.92 9.33
C GLU A 69 -0.45 13.59 10.03
N ALA A 70 -0.35 12.49 9.29
CA ALA A 70 -0.06 11.15 9.80
C ALA A 70 1.45 10.88 9.99
N LEU A 71 2.35 11.67 9.40
CA LEU A 71 3.81 11.45 9.49
C LEU A 71 4.33 11.22 10.93
N PRO A 72 3.97 12.05 11.94
CA PRO A 72 4.42 11.80 13.31
C PRO A 72 3.91 10.47 13.87
N PHE A 73 2.70 10.05 13.49
CA PHE A 73 2.13 8.76 13.90
C PHE A 73 2.93 7.60 13.33
N PHE A 74 3.39 7.67 12.08
CA PHE A 74 4.21 6.62 11.49
C PHE A 74 5.47 6.34 12.32
N PHE A 75 6.23 7.38 12.68
CA PHE A 75 7.45 7.20 13.46
C PHE A 75 7.17 6.67 14.88
N VAL A 76 6.13 7.18 15.54
CA VAL A 76 5.72 6.67 16.85
C VAL A 76 5.32 5.19 16.79
N LEU A 77 4.60 4.78 15.75
CA LEU A 77 4.18 3.39 15.59
C LEU A 77 5.36 2.46 15.26
N ILE A 78 6.31 2.89 14.43
CA ILE A 78 7.56 2.16 14.16
C ILE A 78 8.36 1.92 15.46
N ILE A 79 8.55 2.98 16.27
CA ILE A 79 9.26 2.86 17.56
C ILE A 79 8.50 1.92 18.49
N THR A 80 7.17 2.06 18.55
CA THR A 80 6.31 1.23 19.40
C THR A 80 6.37 -0.24 19.00
N GLU A 81 6.30 -0.56 17.70
CA GLU A 81 6.44 -1.91 17.19
C GLU A 81 7.79 -2.53 17.59
N ASN A 82 8.88 -1.77 17.48
CA ASN A 82 10.21 -2.27 17.85
C ASN A 82 10.34 -2.53 19.36
N ILE A 83 9.75 -1.66 20.20
CA ILE A 83 9.69 -1.87 21.66
C ILE A 83 8.87 -3.12 22.00
N ILE A 84 7.74 -3.34 21.32
CA ILE A 84 6.91 -4.54 21.52
C ILE A 84 7.69 -5.79 21.10
N ASN A 85 8.41 -5.75 19.98
CA ASN A 85 9.25 -6.88 19.54
C ASN A 85 10.33 -7.19 20.57
N TRP A 86 11.03 -6.18 21.08
CA TRP A 86 12.01 -6.34 22.16
C TRP A 86 11.40 -6.96 23.42
N TYR A 87 10.24 -6.46 23.87
CA TYR A 87 9.55 -6.98 25.05
C TYR A 87 9.09 -8.44 24.88
N LYS A 88 8.74 -8.84 23.66
CA LYS A 88 8.27 -10.18 23.33
C LYS A 88 9.38 -11.16 22.92
N ASP A 89 10.65 -10.75 23.03
CA ASP A 89 11.80 -11.53 22.55
C ASP A 89 11.65 -11.96 21.07
N LYS A 90 11.01 -11.11 20.27
CA LYS A 90 10.90 -11.24 18.81
C LYS A 90 12.06 -10.51 18.13
N LYS A 91 12.35 -10.90 16.88
CA LYS A 91 13.37 -10.25 16.05
C LYS A 91 13.09 -8.74 15.93
N MET A 92 14.05 -7.92 16.35
CA MET A 92 13.99 -6.46 16.18
C MET A 92 14.28 -6.08 14.72
N MET A 93 13.79 -4.91 14.30
CA MET A 93 14.06 -4.41 12.95
C MET A 93 15.57 -4.19 12.74
N ARG A 94 16.09 -4.56 11.56
CA ARG A 94 17.46 -4.19 11.21
C ARG A 94 17.50 -2.74 10.77
N LEU A 95 18.30 -1.92 11.45
CA LEU A 95 18.35 -0.47 11.22
C LEU A 95 18.74 -0.10 9.78
N ASN A 96 19.63 -0.85 9.14
CA ASN A 96 20.02 -0.63 7.75
C ASN A 96 18.84 -0.84 6.77
N ASP A 97 18.00 -1.86 7.01
CA ASP A 97 16.82 -2.09 6.18
C ASP A 97 15.74 -1.02 6.44
N ALA A 98 15.50 -0.68 7.70
CA ALA A 98 14.56 0.39 8.08
C ALA A 98 14.97 1.76 7.51
N MET A 99 16.25 2.12 7.59
CA MET A 99 16.78 3.35 6.99
C MET A 99 16.59 3.35 5.47
N SER A 100 16.83 2.21 4.81
CA SER A 100 16.62 2.08 3.36
C SER A 100 15.15 2.28 2.98
N SER A 101 14.23 1.74 3.78
CA SER A 101 12.78 1.95 3.60
C SER A 101 12.39 3.41 3.78
N ILE A 102 12.86 4.07 4.85
CA ILE A 102 12.59 5.49 5.11
C ILE A 102 13.19 6.39 4.01
N SER A 103 14.43 6.13 3.59
CA SER A 103 15.08 6.87 2.51
C SER A 103 14.34 6.72 1.19
N ALA A 104 13.88 5.51 0.84
CA ALA A 104 13.04 5.29 -0.34
C ALA A 104 11.73 6.08 -0.26
N GLY A 105 11.09 6.10 0.91
CA GLY A 105 9.91 6.91 1.18
C GLY A 105 10.14 8.40 0.94
N ILE A 106 11.22 8.97 1.49
CA ILE A 106 11.59 10.38 1.27
C ILE A 106 11.84 10.66 -0.22
N ILE A 107 12.61 9.80 -0.88
CA ILE A 107 12.95 9.93 -2.30
C ILE A 107 11.68 9.86 -3.18
N SER A 108 10.71 9.02 -2.83
CA SER A 108 9.43 8.92 -3.55
C SER A 108 8.62 10.23 -3.54
N GLN A 109 8.90 11.15 -2.61
CA GLN A 109 8.23 12.45 -2.52
C GLN A 109 8.89 13.53 -3.39
N LEU A 110 10.13 13.33 -3.87
CA LEU A 110 10.85 14.32 -4.68
C LEU A 110 10.05 14.83 -5.90
N PRO A 111 9.30 13.99 -6.64
CA PRO A 111 8.39 14.46 -7.68
C PRO A 111 7.44 15.60 -7.26
N LEU A 112 6.97 15.59 -6.01
CA LEU A 112 6.02 16.58 -5.51
C LEU A 112 6.65 17.97 -5.28
N LEU A 113 7.98 18.06 -5.26
CA LEU A 113 8.69 19.36 -5.19
C LEU A 113 8.53 20.16 -6.49
N PHE A 114 8.25 19.48 -7.61
CA PHE A 114 8.15 20.10 -8.93
C PHE A 114 6.69 20.35 -9.37
N GLY A 115 5.70 19.95 -8.56
CA GLY A 115 4.29 20.21 -8.84
C GLY A 115 3.33 19.21 -8.18
N ARG A 116 2.03 19.33 -8.51
CA ARG A 116 1.02 18.32 -8.14
C ARG A 116 1.38 17.00 -8.84
N SER A 117 1.01 15.86 -8.23
CA SER A 117 1.23 14.56 -8.86
C SER A 117 0.54 14.50 -10.22
N ILE A 118 1.19 13.85 -11.21
CA ILE A 118 0.62 13.64 -12.54
C ILE A 118 -0.76 12.97 -12.44
N GLU A 119 -0.94 12.09 -11.46
CA GLU A 119 -2.20 11.44 -11.13
C GLU A 119 -3.33 12.43 -10.87
N VAL A 120 -3.14 13.41 -9.96
CA VAL A 120 -4.17 14.41 -9.64
C VAL A 120 -4.41 15.35 -10.83
N VAL A 121 -3.34 15.74 -11.54
CA VAL A 121 -3.44 16.61 -12.72
C VAL A 121 -4.27 15.95 -13.82
N VAL A 122 -3.97 14.69 -14.14
CA VAL A 122 -4.71 13.92 -15.14
C VAL A 122 -6.15 13.70 -14.69
N PHE A 123 -6.39 13.34 -13.43
CA PHE A 123 -7.74 13.15 -12.90
C PHE A 123 -8.59 14.42 -13.05
N CYS A 124 -8.07 15.59 -12.60
CA CYS A 124 -8.75 16.87 -12.75
C CYS A 124 -8.98 17.25 -14.21
N TYR A 125 -8.00 16.99 -15.09
CA TYR A 125 -8.13 17.26 -16.52
C TYR A 125 -9.22 16.40 -17.17
N VAL A 126 -9.23 15.09 -16.90
CA VAL A 126 -10.26 14.17 -17.40
C VAL A 126 -11.64 14.58 -16.88
N HIS A 127 -11.77 14.85 -15.59
CA HIS A 127 -13.03 15.29 -14.99
C HIS A 127 -13.53 16.61 -15.58
N LYS A 128 -12.65 17.59 -15.80
CA LYS A 128 -13.03 18.89 -16.36
C LYS A 128 -13.51 18.80 -17.80
N HIS A 129 -12.88 17.96 -18.62
CA HIS A 129 -13.08 17.96 -20.07
C HIS A 129 -13.94 16.80 -20.59
N TYR A 130 -14.05 15.69 -19.86
CA TYR A 130 -14.65 14.44 -20.33
C TYR A 130 -15.67 13.82 -19.37
N LYS A 131 -16.03 14.49 -18.26
CA LYS A 131 -17.06 13.95 -17.35
C LYS A 131 -18.38 13.72 -18.08
N ILE A 132 -19.01 12.58 -17.80
CA ILE A 132 -20.29 12.16 -18.37
C ILE A 132 -21.42 12.50 -17.40
N ALA A 133 -21.15 12.41 -16.10
CA ALA A 133 -22.04 12.81 -15.03
C ALA A 133 -21.23 13.53 -13.93
N GLU A 134 -21.91 14.17 -12.99
CA GLU A 134 -21.25 14.76 -11.82
C GLU A 134 -22.00 14.33 -10.56
N LEU A 135 -21.35 13.51 -9.74
CA LEU A 135 -21.86 13.17 -8.44
C LEU A 135 -21.67 14.35 -7.48
N ASN A 136 -22.62 14.54 -6.57
CA ASN A 136 -22.54 15.62 -5.60
C ASN A 136 -21.45 15.34 -4.55
N TRP A 137 -20.49 16.26 -4.38
CA TRP A 137 -19.34 16.10 -3.50
C TRP A 137 -19.72 15.96 -2.01
N ASN A 138 -20.86 16.52 -1.59
CA ASN A 138 -21.32 16.49 -0.20
C ASN A 138 -22.30 15.33 0.11
N SER A 139 -22.45 14.40 -0.82
CA SER A 139 -23.35 13.25 -0.65
C SER A 139 -22.62 12.07 -0.01
N PRO A 140 -23.16 11.47 1.08
CA PRO A 140 -22.65 10.22 1.64
C PRO A 140 -22.56 9.08 0.63
N ILE A 141 -23.46 9.05 -0.37
CA ILE A 141 -23.43 8.03 -1.44
C ILE A 141 -22.19 8.23 -2.32
N THR A 142 -21.90 9.47 -2.72
CA THR A 142 -20.70 9.81 -3.50
C THR A 142 -19.44 9.45 -2.74
N TRP A 143 -19.42 9.65 -1.42
CA TRP A 143 -18.32 9.25 -0.54
C TRP A 143 -18.08 7.74 -0.59
N TRP A 144 -19.13 6.91 -0.44
CA TRP A 144 -18.99 5.45 -0.53
C TRP A 144 -18.61 4.96 -1.93
N ILE A 145 -19.12 5.61 -2.99
CA ILE A 145 -18.68 5.35 -4.36
C ILE A 145 -17.19 5.68 -4.52
N GLY A 146 -16.74 6.80 -3.94
CA GLY A 146 -15.33 7.20 -3.91
C GLY A 146 -14.47 6.17 -3.19
N PHE A 147 -14.90 5.69 -2.03
CA PHE A 147 -14.22 4.63 -1.29
C PHE A 147 -14.07 3.35 -2.11
N LEU A 148 -15.19 2.78 -2.59
CA LEU A 148 -15.17 1.51 -3.33
C LEU A 148 -14.43 1.65 -4.67
N GLY A 149 -14.65 2.75 -5.38
CA GLY A 149 -14.03 3.02 -6.67
C GLY A 149 -12.51 3.18 -6.55
N VAL A 150 -12.04 3.96 -5.57
CA VAL A 150 -10.59 4.11 -5.34
C VAL A 150 -9.96 2.82 -4.84
N ASP A 151 -10.63 2.07 -3.96
CA ASP A 151 -10.09 0.80 -3.47
C ASP A 151 -9.99 -0.26 -4.60
N LEU A 152 -10.97 -0.31 -5.50
CA LEU A 152 -10.90 -1.14 -6.71
C LEU A 152 -9.83 -0.64 -7.69
N GLY A 153 -9.70 0.67 -7.88
CA GLY A 153 -8.64 1.28 -8.69
C GLY A 153 -7.25 0.91 -8.16
N TYR A 154 -7.08 0.93 -6.84
CA TYR A 154 -5.87 0.47 -6.18
C TYR A 154 -5.63 -1.02 -6.43
N TYR A 155 -6.64 -1.88 -6.22
CA TYR A 155 -6.54 -3.31 -6.51
C TYR A 155 -6.05 -3.57 -7.95
N CYS A 156 -6.63 -2.89 -8.95
CA CYS A 156 -6.21 -3.01 -10.34
C CYS A 156 -4.77 -2.56 -10.58
N LEU A 157 -4.39 -1.40 -10.03
CA LEU A 157 -3.02 -0.90 -10.08
C LEU A 157 -2.04 -1.90 -9.44
N HIS A 158 -2.39 -2.42 -8.28
CA HIS A 158 -1.53 -3.28 -7.48
C HIS A 158 -1.35 -4.64 -8.17
N ARG A 159 -2.44 -5.24 -8.65
CA ARG A 159 -2.40 -6.43 -9.50
C ARG A 159 -1.55 -6.23 -10.74
N ALA A 160 -1.72 -5.11 -11.44
CA ALA A 160 -0.88 -4.77 -12.60
C ALA A 160 0.60 -4.62 -12.21
N GLY A 161 0.87 -4.07 -11.01
CA GLY A 161 2.18 -4.00 -10.38
C GLY A 161 2.87 -5.34 -10.22
N HIS A 162 2.14 -6.45 -10.09
CA HIS A 162 2.72 -7.80 -9.97
C HIS A 162 2.67 -8.59 -11.28
N GLU A 163 1.62 -8.40 -12.09
CA GLU A 163 1.37 -9.20 -13.29
C GLU A 163 1.94 -8.60 -14.60
N ILE A 164 2.48 -7.38 -14.57
CA ILE A 164 3.05 -6.68 -15.73
C ILE A 164 4.45 -6.19 -15.37
N ASN A 165 5.46 -6.66 -16.10
CA ASN A 165 6.87 -6.45 -15.78
C ASN A 165 7.26 -4.96 -15.66
N LEU A 166 6.72 -4.11 -16.54
CA LEU A 166 6.94 -2.66 -16.47
C LEU A 166 6.42 -2.04 -15.16
N PHE A 167 5.24 -2.43 -14.70
CA PHE A 167 4.70 -1.93 -13.44
C PHE A 167 5.38 -2.58 -12.23
N TRP A 168 5.81 -3.83 -12.35
CA TRP A 168 6.67 -4.47 -11.36
C TRP A 168 8.00 -3.75 -11.18
N ALA A 169 8.59 -3.22 -12.25
CA ALA A 169 9.79 -2.38 -12.14
C ALA A 169 9.57 -1.17 -11.22
N ALA A 170 8.37 -0.60 -11.25
CA ALA A 170 7.95 0.52 -10.42
C ALA A 170 7.42 0.09 -9.03
N HIS A 171 7.22 -1.21 -8.77
CA HIS A 171 6.62 -1.70 -7.53
C HIS A 171 7.57 -2.56 -6.68
N GLN A 172 8.50 -3.30 -7.30
CA GLN A 172 9.43 -4.21 -6.62
C GLN A 172 10.26 -3.56 -5.52
N VAL A 173 10.50 -2.25 -5.60
CA VAL A 173 11.17 -1.49 -4.53
C VAL A 173 10.46 -1.73 -3.20
N HIS A 174 9.13 -1.72 -3.20
CA HIS A 174 8.30 -1.99 -2.03
C HIS A 174 8.52 -3.39 -1.44
N HIS A 175 8.61 -4.40 -2.31
CA HIS A 175 8.85 -5.81 -1.93
C HIS A 175 10.32 -6.14 -1.67
N SER A 176 11.25 -5.20 -1.87
CA SER A 176 12.69 -5.47 -1.78
C SER A 176 13.22 -5.62 -0.35
N SER A 177 12.43 -5.18 0.65
CA SER A 177 12.82 -5.36 2.05
C SER A 177 12.76 -6.84 2.44
N GLN A 178 13.78 -7.29 3.15
CA GLN A 178 13.85 -8.65 3.71
C GLN A 178 13.34 -8.72 5.16
N ASP A 179 12.92 -7.59 5.74
CA ASP A 179 12.22 -7.54 7.02
C ASP A 179 10.80 -7.04 6.79
N TYR A 180 9.82 -7.50 7.58
CA TYR A 180 8.44 -7.06 7.43
C TYR A 180 7.95 -6.36 8.69
N ASN A 181 7.83 -5.04 8.61
CA ASN A 181 7.47 -4.18 9.73
C ASN A 181 6.93 -2.84 9.20
N LEU A 182 6.51 -1.94 10.09
CA LEU A 182 5.87 -0.69 9.70
C LEU A 182 6.77 0.26 8.90
N SER A 183 8.11 0.09 8.98
CA SER A 183 9.00 0.86 8.10
C SER A 183 8.91 0.41 6.64
N THR A 184 8.58 -0.87 6.37
CA THR A 184 8.40 -1.43 5.03
C THR A 184 7.29 -0.71 4.26
N ALA A 185 6.24 -0.24 4.94
CA ALA A 185 5.18 0.59 4.35
C ALA A 185 5.73 1.87 3.70
N LEU A 186 6.82 2.42 4.23
CA LEU A 186 7.47 3.63 3.73
C LEU A 186 8.39 3.37 2.52
N ARG A 187 8.71 2.11 2.22
CA ARG A 187 9.58 1.74 1.10
C ARG A 187 8.84 1.89 -0.23
N GLN A 188 8.79 3.12 -0.75
CA GLN A 188 8.02 3.46 -1.94
C GLN A 188 8.92 3.73 -3.15
N SER A 189 8.46 3.36 -4.34
CA SER A 189 9.14 3.73 -5.58
C SER A 189 8.81 5.16 -6.00
N ILE A 190 9.75 5.81 -6.68
CA ILE A 190 9.51 7.08 -7.37
C ILE A 190 8.52 6.88 -8.54
N PHE A 191 8.55 5.71 -9.19
CA PHE A 191 7.90 5.50 -10.48
C PHE A 191 6.41 5.12 -10.38
N GLN A 192 5.97 4.49 -9.28
CA GLN A 192 4.62 3.94 -9.16
C GLN A 192 3.51 4.99 -9.40
N ARG A 193 3.69 6.20 -8.84
CA ARG A 193 2.72 7.31 -8.98
C ARG A 193 2.62 7.87 -10.40
N TYR A 194 3.58 7.59 -11.28
CA TYR A 194 3.53 8.02 -12.68
C TYR A 194 2.72 7.07 -13.56
N CYS A 195 2.44 5.87 -13.07
CA CYS A 195 1.66 4.85 -13.78
C CYS A 195 0.24 4.70 -13.21
N SER A 196 0.00 5.17 -11.99
CA SER A 196 -1.26 4.97 -11.26
C SER A 196 -2.47 5.66 -11.88
N TRP A 197 -2.27 6.81 -12.55
CA TRP A 197 -3.36 7.61 -13.13
C TRP A 197 -4.28 6.82 -14.07
N MET A 198 -3.74 5.82 -14.77
CA MET A 198 -4.49 5.00 -15.72
C MET A 198 -5.62 4.19 -15.06
N PHE A 199 -5.42 3.81 -13.80
CA PHE A 199 -6.36 2.98 -13.03
C PHE A 199 -7.44 3.81 -12.33
N TYR A 200 -7.20 5.10 -12.16
CA TYR A 200 -8.16 6.03 -11.54
C TYR A 200 -8.89 6.92 -12.55
N ALA A 201 -8.35 7.12 -13.75
CA ALA A 201 -8.95 7.93 -14.81
C ALA A 201 -10.43 7.58 -15.12
N PRO A 202 -10.89 6.31 -15.10
CA PRO A 202 -12.30 6.00 -15.30
C PRO A 202 -13.22 6.64 -14.25
N LEU A 203 -12.78 6.78 -12.99
CA LEU A 203 -13.58 7.41 -11.93
C LEU A 203 -13.77 8.91 -12.18
N ALA A 204 -12.82 9.56 -12.85
CA ALA A 204 -12.89 10.98 -13.18
C ALA A 204 -14.07 11.32 -14.12
N LEU A 205 -14.70 10.32 -14.74
CA LEU A 205 -15.89 10.54 -15.58
C LEU A 205 -17.15 10.91 -14.77
N PHE A 206 -17.14 10.72 -13.44
CA PHE A 206 -18.31 10.99 -12.59
C PHE A 206 -17.98 11.43 -11.15
N LEU A 207 -16.80 11.09 -10.62
CA LEU A 207 -16.43 11.35 -9.23
C LEU A 207 -15.72 12.72 -9.10
N PRO A 208 -16.17 13.60 -8.19
CA PRO A 208 -15.50 14.88 -7.94
C PRO A 208 -14.03 14.68 -7.52
N PRO A 209 -13.08 15.47 -8.05
CA PRO A 209 -11.65 15.28 -7.78
C PRO A 209 -11.27 15.35 -6.30
N GLN A 210 -11.97 16.15 -5.51
CA GLN A 210 -11.71 16.26 -4.08
C GLN A 210 -12.14 15.02 -3.29
N VAL A 211 -13.20 14.33 -3.72
CA VAL A 211 -13.59 13.03 -3.14
C VAL A 211 -12.52 11.99 -3.48
N TYR A 212 -12.06 11.97 -4.73
CA TYR A 212 -10.93 11.13 -5.14
C TYR A 212 -9.67 11.37 -4.29
N MET A 213 -9.27 12.64 -4.11
CA MET A 213 -8.09 13.04 -3.33
C MET A 213 -8.17 12.64 -1.85
N VAL A 214 -9.37 12.62 -1.27
CA VAL A 214 -9.60 12.12 0.09
C VAL A 214 -9.37 10.61 0.14
N HIS A 215 -10.02 9.86 -0.75
CA HIS A 215 -10.00 8.41 -0.69
C HIS A 215 -8.66 7.81 -1.08
N VAL A 216 -7.90 8.40 -2.01
CA VAL A 216 -6.54 7.90 -2.33
C VAL A 216 -5.59 8.03 -1.14
N GLN A 217 -5.73 9.09 -0.33
CA GLN A 217 -4.95 9.27 0.89
C GLN A 217 -5.37 8.31 1.99
N PHE A 218 -6.68 8.16 2.22
CA PHE A 218 -7.16 7.19 3.22
C PHE A 218 -6.81 5.75 2.85
N ASN A 219 -6.79 5.41 1.56
CA ASN A 219 -6.40 4.09 1.10
C ASN A 219 -4.92 3.82 1.44
N LEU A 220 -4.05 4.80 1.19
CA LEU A 220 -2.64 4.74 1.57
C LEU A 220 -2.44 4.67 3.09
N LEU A 221 -3.20 5.44 3.88
CA LEU A 221 -3.14 5.39 5.34
C LEU A 221 -3.59 4.03 5.89
N TYR A 222 -4.63 3.44 5.32
CA TYR A 222 -5.07 2.11 5.69
C TYR A 222 -3.98 1.07 5.44
N GLN A 223 -3.35 1.14 4.28
CA GLN A 223 -2.28 0.19 3.94
C GLN A 223 -1.05 0.32 4.84
N TYR A 224 -0.84 1.44 5.52
CA TYR A 224 0.29 1.57 6.43
C TYR A 224 0.28 0.53 7.56
N TRP A 225 -0.84 0.38 8.28
CA TRP A 225 -0.87 -0.41 9.52
C TRP A 225 -0.87 -1.93 9.29
N ILE A 226 -1.19 -2.38 8.08
CA ILE A 226 -1.16 -3.80 7.72
C ILE A 226 0.26 -4.35 7.49
N HIS A 227 1.29 -3.48 7.54
CA HIS A 227 2.70 -3.89 7.46
C HIS A 227 3.25 -4.27 8.85
N THR A 228 2.80 -5.38 9.40
CA THR A 228 3.30 -5.85 10.71
C THR A 228 3.20 -7.36 10.89
N GLU A 229 4.14 -7.93 11.65
CA GLU A 229 4.11 -9.32 12.13
C GLU A 229 3.60 -9.43 13.57
N LEU A 230 3.18 -8.31 14.18
CA LEU A 230 2.66 -8.32 15.55
C LEU A 230 1.24 -8.87 15.64
N ILE A 231 0.46 -8.74 14.57
CA ILE A 231 -0.96 -9.12 14.53
C ILE A 231 -1.09 -10.37 13.68
N ASP A 232 -1.31 -11.51 14.33
CA ASP A 232 -1.41 -12.81 13.65
C ASP A 232 -2.71 -12.89 12.82
N THR A 233 -3.87 -12.67 13.45
CA THR A 233 -5.18 -12.71 12.79
C THR A 233 -6.16 -11.72 13.42
N LEU A 234 -7.12 -11.24 12.61
CA LEU A 234 -8.29 -10.45 13.03
C LEU A 234 -9.59 -11.27 13.04
N GLY A 235 -9.51 -12.58 12.86
CA GLY A 235 -10.65 -13.48 12.86
C GLY A 235 -11.66 -13.10 11.76
N PRO A 236 -12.97 -13.01 12.05
CA PRO A 236 -14.00 -12.79 11.03
C PRO A 236 -13.82 -11.54 10.15
N LEU A 237 -13.09 -10.53 10.61
CA LEU A 237 -12.83 -9.33 9.81
C LEU A 237 -12.01 -9.64 8.54
N GLU A 238 -11.26 -10.73 8.51
CA GLU A 238 -10.46 -11.21 7.37
C GLU A 238 -11.31 -11.68 6.18
N TRP A 239 -12.64 -11.80 6.35
CA TRP A 239 -13.52 -12.05 5.22
C TRP A 239 -13.73 -10.81 4.34
N ILE A 240 -13.60 -9.62 4.92
CA ILE A 240 -13.99 -8.36 4.27
C ILE A 240 -12.81 -7.40 4.15
N MET A 241 -11.96 -7.31 5.18
CA MET A 241 -10.87 -6.36 5.26
C MET A 241 -9.54 -7.00 4.84
N ASN A 242 -8.69 -6.24 4.16
CA ASN A 242 -7.28 -6.58 4.04
C ASN A 242 -6.62 -6.43 5.42
N THR A 243 -5.83 -7.40 5.85
CA THR A 243 -5.29 -7.49 7.22
C THR A 243 -3.80 -7.73 7.18
N PRO A 244 -3.09 -7.60 8.33
CA PRO A 244 -1.68 -7.92 8.38
C PRO A 244 -1.33 -9.33 7.89
N SER A 245 -2.19 -10.32 8.15
CA SER A 245 -2.00 -11.70 7.66
C SER A 245 -2.05 -11.79 6.13
N HIS A 246 -3.08 -11.22 5.52
CA HIS A 246 -3.18 -11.20 4.06
C HIS A 246 -2.02 -10.45 3.41
N HIS A 247 -1.61 -9.33 4.02
CA HIS A 247 -0.54 -8.50 3.48
C HIS A 247 0.85 -9.12 3.70
N ARG A 248 1.05 -9.92 4.75
CA ARG A 248 2.25 -10.78 4.88
C ARG A 248 2.35 -11.73 3.70
N VAL A 249 1.27 -12.46 3.39
CA VAL A 249 1.23 -13.34 2.20
C VAL A 249 1.56 -12.55 0.94
N HIS A 250 0.96 -11.38 0.76
CA HIS A 250 1.24 -10.52 -0.39
C HIS A 250 2.73 -10.14 -0.53
N HIS A 251 3.38 -9.80 0.59
CA HIS A 251 4.81 -9.50 0.61
C HIS A 251 5.72 -10.73 0.60
N GLY A 252 5.15 -11.92 0.72
CA GLY A 252 5.87 -13.17 0.77
C GLY A 252 6.49 -13.55 -0.56
N ARG A 253 7.70 -14.11 -0.51
CA ARG A 253 8.36 -14.71 -1.67
C ARG A 253 8.27 -16.24 -1.70
N ASN A 254 7.60 -16.85 -0.72
CA ASN A 254 7.31 -18.28 -0.77
C ASN A 254 6.47 -18.58 -2.02
N PRO A 255 6.62 -19.75 -2.66
CA PRO A 255 5.89 -20.03 -3.90
C PRO A 255 4.37 -19.85 -3.82
N TYR A 256 3.76 -20.17 -2.67
CA TYR A 256 2.31 -20.00 -2.47
C TYR A 256 1.85 -18.54 -2.32
N CYS A 257 2.78 -17.63 -2.04
CA CYS A 257 2.54 -16.20 -1.84
C CYS A 257 2.54 -15.40 -3.15
N ILE A 258 3.18 -15.93 -4.20
CA ILE A 258 3.39 -15.19 -5.45
C ILE A 258 2.06 -14.94 -6.15
N ASP A 259 1.88 -13.71 -6.61
CA ASP A 259 0.69 -13.25 -7.32
C ASP A 259 -0.62 -13.36 -6.52
N LYS A 260 -0.58 -13.04 -5.21
CA LYS A 260 -1.74 -13.09 -4.29
C LYS A 260 -1.99 -11.79 -3.55
N ASN A 261 -3.25 -11.63 -3.12
CA ASN A 261 -3.70 -10.61 -2.15
C ASN A 261 -3.35 -9.15 -2.53
N TYR A 262 -3.87 -8.65 -3.64
CA TYR A 262 -3.60 -7.31 -4.15
C TYR A 262 -4.45 -6.19 -3.51
N ALA A 263 -5.42 -6.51 -2.66
CA ALA A 263 -6.31 -5.53 -2.05
C ALA A 263 -5.57 -4.42 -1.30
N GLY A 264 -6.12 -3.20 -1.34
CA GLY A 264 -5.68 -2.10 -0.47
C GLY A 264 -6.37 -2.21 0.89
N THR A 265 -7.66 -1.90 0.91
CA THR A 265 -8.49 -1.89 2.13
C THR A 265 -9.38 -3.12 2.23
N LEU A 266 -10.05 -3.52 1.15
CA LEU A 266 -11.03 -4.60 1.17
C LEU A 266 -10.51 -5.85 0.46
N ILE A 267 -10.35 -6.96 1.20
CA ILE A 267 -9.92 -8.25 0.64
C ILE A 267 -10.96 -8.88 -0.29
N ILE A 268 -12.18 -8.31 -0.33
CA ILE A 268 -13.27 -8.78 -1.18
C ILE A 268 -12.89 -8.81 -2.66
N TRP A 269 -12.01 -7.90 -3.11
CA TRP A 269 -11.56 -7.86 -4.50
C TRP A 269 -10.75 -9.11 -4.85
N ASP A 270 -9.83 -9.51 -3.98
CA ASP A 270 -9.06 -10.73 -4.17
C ASP A 270 -9.94 -11.99 -4.18
N ARG A 271 -10.97 -12.01 -3.34
CA ARG A 271 -11.94 -13.12 -3.33
C ARG A 271 -12.78 -13.14 -4.62
N LEU A 272 -13.23 -11.97 -5.07
CA LEU A 272 -14.05 -11.84 -6.27
C LEU A 272 -13.27 -12.23 -7.54
N PHE A 273 -11.99 -11.88 -7.61
CA PHE A 273 -11.14 -12.09 -8.78
C PHE A 273 -10.21 -13.30 -8.68
N GLY A 274 -10.33 -14.12 -7.62
CA GLY A 274 -9.62 -15.38 -7.48
C GLY A 274 -8.13 -15.27 -7.15
N THR A 275 -7.70 -14.15 -6.55
CA THR A 275 -6.30 -13.88 -6.16
C THR A 275 -6.08 -13.98 -4.65
N PHE A 276 -7.12 -14.34 -3.89
CA PHE A 276 -7.03 -14.54 -2.44
C PHE A 276 -6.19 -15.77 -2.07
N GLN A 277 -5.34 -15.62 -1.06
CA GLN A 277 -4.59 -16.69 -0.40
C GLN A 277 -4.51 -16.42 1.11
N ALA A 278 -4.87 -17.41 1.91
CA ALA A 278 -4.68 -17.32 3.36
C ALA A 278 -3.21 -17.57 3.74
N GLU A 279 -2.78 -17.02 4.88
CA GLU A 279 -1.47 -17.34 5.45
C GLU A 279 -1.50 -18.74 6.06
N GLU A 280 -0.70 -19.65 5.51
CA GLU A 280 -0.69 -21.07 5.91
C GLU A 280 0.55 -21.45 6.71
N ARG A 281 1.67 -20.77 6.45
CA ARG A 281 2.99 -21.07 7.01
C ARG A 281 3.81 -19.79 7.13
N GLU A 282 4.92 -19.89 7.84
CA GLU A 282 5.87 -18.78 7.98
C GLU A 282 6.22 -18.19 6.61
N VAL A 283 6.11 -16.86 6.53
CA VAL A 283 6.35 -16.10 5.31
C VAL A 283 7.76 -15.55 5.35
N SER A 284 8.51 -15.74 4.27
CA SER A 284 9.78 -15.07 4.06
C SER A 284 9.59 -13.91 3.09
N TYR A 285 10.30 -12.82 3.34
CA TYR A 285 10.16 -11.56 2.60
C TYR A 285 11.37 -11.26 1.72
N GLY A 286 11.26 -10.19 0.95
CA GLY A 286 12.22 -9.77 -0.06
C GLY A 286 11.84 -10.27 -1.45
N LEU A 287 12.62 -9.89 -2.45
CA LEU A 287 12.42 -10.40 -3.81
C LEU A 287 12.76 -11.90 -3.89
N VAL A 288 12.12 -12.59 -4.83
CA VAL A 288 12.48 -13.97 -5.24
C VAL A 288 13.98 -14.06 -5.56
N HIS A 289 14.52 -13.02 -6.22
CA HIS A 289 15.94 -12.83 -6.44
C HIS A 289 16.42 -11.59 -5.66
N PRO A 290 16.98 -11.77 -4.44
CA PRO A 290 17.32 -10.65 -3.58
C PRO A 290 18.33 -9.69 -4.19
N LEU A 291 18.09 -8.38 -3.98
CA LEU A 291 19.05 -7.35 -4.35
C LEU A 291 20.26 -7.40 -3.40
N GLN A 292 21.46 -7.32 -3.98
CA GLN A 292 22.73 -7.26 -3.24
C GLN A 292 23.23 -5.81 -3.16
N THR A 293 22.34 -4.85 -2.87
CA THR A 293 22.68 -3.43 -2.78
C THR A 293 21.73 -2.67 -1.86
N TRP A 294 22.28 -1.69 -1.15
CA TRP A 294 21.53 -0.70 -0.36
C TRP A 294 21.47 0.67 -1.04
N ASN A 295 22.07 0.81 -2.24
CA ASN A 295 22.08 2.09 -2.95
C ASN A 295 20.65 2.42 -3.43
N PRO A 296 20.04 3.53 -2.98
CA PRO A 296 18.64 3.81 -3.23
C PRO A 296 18.34 4.04 -4.72
N PHE A 297 19.29 4.55 -5.50
CA PHE A 297 19.10 4.72 -6.94
C PHE A 297 19.15 3.40 -7.69
N ASN A 298 20.10 2.53 -7.32
CA ASN A 298 20.21 1.20 -7.93
C ASN A 298 18.94 0.37 -7.68
N VAL A 299 18.42 0.39 -6.45
CA VAL A 299 17.17 -0.32 -6.11
C VAL A 299 16.00 0.18 -6.96
N GLN A 300 15.92 1.49 -7.27
CA GLN A 300 14.85 2.05 -8.10
C GLN A 300 14.98 1.69 -9.59
N LEU A 301 16.21 1.53 -10.11
CA LEU A 301 16.47 1.40 -11.55
C LEU A 301 16.87 0.01 -12.03
N CYS A 302 17.26 -0.90 -11.12
CA CYS A 302 17.85 -2.19 -11.50
C CYS A 302 16.90 -3.05 -12.34
N HIS A 303 15.60 -3.06 -12.00
CA HIS A 303 14.62 -3.87 -12.74
C HIS A 303 14.32 -3.29 -14.12
N PHE A 304 14.26 -1.96 -14.26
CA PHE A 304 14.16 -1.31 -15.57
C PHE A 304 15.36 -1.65 -16.47
N LYS A 305 16.57 -1.63 -15.91
CA LYS A 305 17.79 -2.06 -16.63
C LYS A 305 17.68 -3.53 -17.05
N TRP A 306 17.16 -4.40 -16.19
CA TRP A 306 16.94 -5.81 -16.51
C TRP A 306 15.96 -5.99 -17.67
N ILE A 307 14.82 -5.28 -17.67
CA ILE A 307 13.84 -5.28 -18.77
C ILE A 307 14.51 -4.83 -20.08
N TRP A 308 15.28 -3.73 -20.03
CA TRP A 308 15.99 -3.19 -21.20
C TRP A 308 16.99 -4.20 -21.79
N LEU A 309 17.77 -4.87 -20.95
CA LEU A 309 18.72 -5.89 -21.40
C LEU A 309 18.00 -7.08 -22.05
N ARG A 310 16.91 -7.56 -21.43
CA ARG A 310 16.09 -8.65 -21.98
C ARG A 310 15.45 -8.27 -23.30
N PHE A 311 14.85 -7.08 -23.38
CA PHE A 311 14.28 -6.54 -24.62
C PHE A 311 15.28 -6.54 -25.78
N ASN A 312 16.55 -6.21 -25.52
CA ASN A 312 17.58 -6.20 -26.57
C ASN A 312 18.11 -7.60 -26.95
N GLN A 313 17.88 -8.62 -26.14
CA GLN A 313 18.24 -10.02 -26.44
C GLN A 313 17.20 -10.71 -27.33
N GLU A 314 15.93 -10.28 -27.26
CA GLU A 314 14.85 -10.88 -28.03
C GLU A 314 14.91 -10.51 -29.53
N LYS A 315 14.64 -11.51 -30.38
CA LYS A 315 14.75 -11.35 -31.84
C LYS A 315 13.49 -10.80 -32.50
N THR A 316 12.32 -11.15 -31.98
CA THR A 316 11.03 -10.78 -32.59
C THR A 316 10.38 -9.62 -31.85
N ILE A 317 9.60 -8.79 -32.53
CA ILE A 317 8.89 -7.67 -31.90
C ILE A 317 7.92 -8.17 -30.83
N LEU A 318 7.27 -9.32 -31.06
CA LEU A 318 6.33 -9.90 -30.09
C LEU A 318 7.04 -10.36 -28.80
N ASP A 319 8.20 -11.00 -28.92
CA ASP A 319 9.00 -11.43 -27.77
C ASP A 319 9.53 -10.19 -27.02
N LYS A 320 9.94 -9.14 -27.75
CA LYS A 320 10.32 -7.84 -27.18
C LYS A 320 9.20 -7.18 -26.38
N LEU A 321 8.00 -7.11 -26.93
CA LEU A 321 6.84 -6.56 -26.20
C LEU A 321 6.47 -7.44 -25.01
N SER A 322 6.67 -8.76 -25.12
CA SER A 322 6.41 -9.71 -24.03
C SER A 322 7.31 -9.44 -22.81
N THR A 323 8.57 -9.02 -22.98
CA THR A 323 9.42 -8.64 -21.84
C THR A 323 8.94 -7.41 -21.10
N ILE A 324 8.12 -6.56 -21.73
CA ILE A 324 7.57 -5.34 -21.11
C ILE A 324 6.22 -5.64 -20.44
N PHE A 325 5.34 -6.36 -21.14
CA PHE A 325 3.92 -6.44 -20.78
C PHE A 325 3.48 -7.75 -20.11
N LYS A 326 4.27 -8.83 -20.19
CA LYS A 326 3.98 -10.07 -19.44
C LYS A 326 4.54 -9.99 -18.03
N GLY A 327 4.29 -10.99 -17.19
CA GLY A 327 4.72 -10.98 -15.79
C GLY A 327 6.24 -11.07 -15.63
N PRO A 328 6.79 -10.74 -14.45
CA PRO A 328 8.23 -10.75 -14.19
C PRO A 328 8.86 -12.14 -14.29
N GLY A 329 8.08 -13.21 -14.10
CA GLY A 329 8.52 -14.60 -14.32
C GLY A 329 8.46 -15.07 -15.77
N TRP A 330 8.01 -14.24 -16.72
CA TRP A 330 7.87 -14.66 -18.11
C TRP A 330 9.22 -14.84 -18.81
N HIS A 331 9.33 -15.91 -19.59
CA HIS A 331 10.32 -16.07 -20.64
C HIS A 331 9.74 -16.88 -21.80
N LYS A 332 10.46 -16.97 -22.91
CA LYS A 332 10.01 -17.74 -24.06
C LYS A 332 9.72 -19.19 -23.66
N GLY A 333 8.52 -19.66 -23.96
CA GLY A 333 8.05 -21.01 -23.62
C GLY A 333 7.27 -21.12 -22.30
N THR A 334 7.13 -20.05 -21.51
CA THR A 334 6.30 -20.05 -20.28
C THR A 334 4.96 -19.32 -20.46
N PRO A 335 3.96 -19.61 -19.61
CA PRO A 335 2.72 -18.85 -19.52
C PRO A 335 2.96 -17.38 -19.20
N ARG A 336 1.93 -16.53 -19.36
CA ARG A 336 2.03 -15.07 -19.19
C ARG A 336 2.73 -14.62 -17.90
N LEU A 337 2.53 -15.31 -16.78
CA LEU A 337 3.11 -14.94 -15.48
C LEU A 337 4.38 -15.73 -15.14
N GLY A 338 4.89 -16.53 -16.07
CA GLY A 338 5.92 -17.53 -15.79
C GLY A 338 5.31 -18.84 -15.29
N LYS A 339 6.17 -19.70 -14.74
CA LYS A 339 5.76 -20.96 -14.09
C LYS A 339 6.08 -20.88 -12.62
N HIS A 340 5.07 -21.07 -11.77
CA HIS A 340 5.26 -21.03 -10.32
C HIS A 340 6.08 -22.22 -9.81
N GLU A 341 6.11 -23.33 -10.56
CA GLU A 341 6.92 -24.52 -10.24
C GLU A 341 8.42 -24.28 -10.42
N GLU A 342 8.81 -23.23 -11.16
CA GLU A 342 10.21 -22.85 -11.37
C GLU A 342 10.73 -21.90 -10.28
N LEU A 343 9.87 -21.48 -9.34
CA LEU A 343 10.27 -20.61 -8.23
C LEU A 343 11.16 -21.37 -7.25
N PRO A 344 12.23 -20.73 -6.74
CA PRO A 344 13.11 -21.37 -5.76
C PRO A 344 12.33 -21.66 -4.47
N GLU A 345 12.58 -22.83 -3.89
CA GLU A 345 12.11 -23.10 -2.54
C GLU A 345 12.76 -22.14 -1.56
N VAL A 346 11.92 -21.55 -0.72
CA VAL A 346 12.36 -20.63 0.32
C VAL A 346 12.48 -21.43 1.60
N ARG A 347 13.69 -21.48 2.14
CA ARG A 347 14.03 -22.17 3.39
C ARG A 347 13.80 -21.30 4.61
#